data_AF-A0A380MNP8-F1
#
_entry.id   AF-A0A380MNP8-F1
#
_cell.length_a   1.000
_cell.length_b   1.000
_cell.length_c   1.000
_cell.angle_alpha   90.00
_cell.angle_beta   90.00
_cell.angle_gamma   90.00
#
_symmetry.space_group_name_H-M   'P 1'
#
loop_
_entity.id
_entity.type
_entity.pdbx_description
1 polymer ?
#
loop_
_entity_poly.entity_id
_entity_poly.type
_entity_poly.pdbx_seq_one_letter_code
_entity_poly.pdbx_strand_id
1 'polypeptide(L)'
;MHRFLFASKVAIFHLLGSITIAAILAFLVFKVWYPYPLSEVTGSFELFWLVVGIDVICGPLLTLLLASPKKSKREMIVDLSLIILIQLSAFCYGMYHVFEARPVVVAFEVDRLRVLTPEDIDKSELSKAPEGYQQLPKFSHFFVGTRSARDGDDTLDAISKSLVGFDVGQRPSWWVPYKDEISTIKSRSLSIKSLSQYLNKDQKALLEKSVEKTGVSSEELFAIPLTTPKSTDWTALLDQKMQLVGIAPIDMFKIQDSIKKDDNKK
;
A
#
# COMPACT_ATOMS: atom_id res chain seq x y z
N MET A 1 -47.43 -14.89 1.74
CA MET A 1 -47.08 -13.45 1.70
C MET A 1 -46.48 -12.93 3.02
N HIS A 2 -47.09 -13.18 4.18
CA HIS A 2 -46.62 -12.64 5.48
C HIS A 2 -45.21 -13.08 5.91
N ARG A 3 -44.79 -14.34 5.66
CA ARG A 3 -43.42 -14.81 5.98
C ARG A 3 -42.35 -14.04 5.21
N PHE A 4 -42.56 -13.91 3.89
CA PHE A 4 -41.60 -13.26 2.99
C PHE A 4 -41.41 -11.80 3.37
N LEU A 5 -42.49 -11.04 3.57
CA LEU A 5 -42.42 -9.64 3.99
C LEU A 5 -41.69 -9.45 5.33
N PHE A 6 -41.90 -10.36 6.29
CA PHE A 6 -41.17 -10.34 7.55
C PHE A 6 -39.67 -10.59 7.34
N ALA A 7 -39.32 -11.66 6.65
CA ALA A 7 -37.93 -12.03 6.39
C ALA A 7 -37.19 -10.96 5.58
N SER A 8 -37.84 -10.34 4.59
CA SER A 8 -37.28 -9.24 3.82
C SER A 8 -36.97 -8.02 4.69
N LYS A 9 -37.85 -7.66 5.64
CA LYS A 9 -37.57 -6.55 6.57
C LYS A 9 -36.33 -6.84 7.41
N VAL A 10 -36.21 -8.03 7.99
CA VAL A 10 -35.05 -8.42 8.80
C VAL A 10 -33.78 -8.45 7.95
N ALA A 11 -33.84 -9.01 6.75
CA ALA A 11 -32.72 -9.05 5.81
C ALA A 11 -32.28 -7.66 5.37
N ILE A 12 -33.20 -6.70 5.17
CA ILE A 12 -32.87 -5.31 4.85
C ILE A 12 -32.15 -4.63 6.02
N PHE A 13 -32.60 -4.83 7.26
CA PHE A 13 -31.89 -4.29 8.42
C PHE A 13 -30.48 -4.87 8.54
N HIS A 14 -30.32 -6.18 8.31
CA HIS A 14 -29.00 -6.80 8.26
C HIS A 14 -28.14 -6.19 7.14
N LEU A 15 -28.67 -6.10 5.92
CA LEU A 15 -27.99 -5.50 4.76
C LEU A 15 -27.50 -4.07 5.05
N LEU A 16 -28.36 -3.23 5.64
CA LEU A 16 -27.99 -1.87 6.02
C LEU A 16 -26.87 -1.86 7.07
N GLY A 17 -26.91 -2.77 8.03
CA GLY A 17 -25.82 -2.99 8.99
C GLY A 17 -24.51 -3.37 8.30
N SER A 18 -24.53 -4.39 7.43
CA SER A 18 -23.36 -4.84 6.66
C SER A 18 -22.77 -3.71 5.81
N ILE A 19 -23.63 -2.95 5.09
CA ILE A 19 -23.19 -1.82 4.26
C ILE A 19 -22.56 -0.72 5.12
N THR A 20 -23.14 -0.41 6.28
CA THR A 20 -22.61 0.63 7.18
C THR A 20 -21.21 0.24 7.69
N ILE A 21 -21.03 -1.01 8.13
CA ILE A 21 -19.74 -1.53 8.57
C ILE A 21 -18.73 -1.52 7.41
N ALA A 22 -19.14 -2.00 6.23
CA ALA A 22 -18.29 -2.00 5.04
C ALA A 22 -17.86 -0.57 4.64
N ALA A 23 -18.74 0.42 4.73
CA ALA A 23 -18.43 1.81 4.40
C ALA A 23 -17.42 2.44 5.38
N ILE A 24 -17.57 2.20 6.69
CA ILE A 24 -16.62 2.66 7.71
C ILE A 24 -15.23 2.07 7.46
N LEU A 25 -15.19 0.79 7.10
CA LEU A 25 -13.93 0.09 6.90
C LEU A 25 -13.31 0.36 5.55
N ALA A 26 -14.10 0.59 4.50
CA ALA A 26 -13.61 1.14 3.24
C ALA A 26 -12.92 2.49 3.49
N PHE A 27 -13.52 3.37 4.29
CA PHE A 27 -12.89 4.63 4.66
C PHE A 27 -11.55 4.42 5.37
N LEU A 28 -11.49 3.54 6.38
CA LEU A 28 -10.25 3.19 7.07
C LEU A 28 -9.17 2.66 6.10
N VAL A 29 -9.53 1.70 5.25
CA VAL A 29 -8.62 1.07 4.29
C VAL A 29 -8.08 2.10 3.30
N PHE A 30 -8.95 2.84 2.60
CA PHE A 30 -8.55 3.72 1.50
C PHE A 30 -8.02 5.09 1.94
N LYS A 31 -8.32 5.54 3.15
CA LYS A 31 -7.83 6.85 3.65
C LYS A 31 -6.67 6.72 4.62
N VAL A 32 -6.59 5.64 5.39
CA VAL A 32 -5.58 5.51 6.45
C VAL A 32 -4.53 4.48 6.10
N TRP A 33 -4.90 3.29 5.62
CA TRP A 33 -3.91 2.22 5.35
C TRP A 33 -3.29 2.30 3.96
N TYR A 34 -4.08 2.65 2.95
CA TYR A 34 -3.67 2.81 1.57
C TYR A 34 -3.98 4.22 1.07
N PRO A 35 -3.37 5.26 1.66
CA PRO A 35 -3.54 6.61 1.13
C PRO A 35 -2.93 6.70 -0.27
N TYR A 36 -3.50 7.56 -1.11
CA TYR A 36 -2.85 7.98 -2.34
C TYR A 36 -1.52 8.68 -1.99
N PRO A 37 -0.41 8.43 -2.73
CA PRO A 37 -0.33 7.61 -3.95
C PRO A 37 -0.02 6.13 -3.73
N LEU A 38 0.27 5.69 -2.50
CA LEU A 38 0.73 4.33 -2.19
C LEU A 38 -0.27 3.23 -2.58
N SER A 39 -1.57 3.54 -2.59
CA SER A 39 -2.62 2.64 -3.06
C SER A 39 -2.44 2.18 -4.51
N GLU A 40 -1.79 2.97 -5.38
CA GLU A 40 -1.60 2.59 -6.79
C GLU A 40 -0.60 1.43 -6.95
N VAL A 41 0.32 1.27 -6.01
CA VAL A 41 1.44 0.31 -6.13
C VAL A 41 1.21 -0.94 -5.29
N THR A 42 0.57 -0.79 -4.13
CA THR A 42 0.35 -1.88 -3.18
C THR A 42 -1.10 -2.39 -3.16
N GLY A 43 -2.04 -1.66 -3.76
CA GLY A 43 -3.47 -1.90 -3.64
C GLY A 43 -4.04 -2.93 -4.62
N SER A 44 -3.80 -4.23 -4.39
CA SER A 44 -4.74 -5.24 -4.88
C SER A 44 -5.90 -5.35 -3.90
N PHE A 45 -7.01 -4.67 -4.22
CA PHE A 45 -8.20 -4.65 -3.36
C PHE A 45 -9.17 -5.79 -3.67
N GLU A 46 -8.77 -6.80 -4.45
CA GLU A 46 -9.61 -7.96 -4.78
C GLU A 46 -10.08 -8.69 -3.52
N LEU A 47 -9.18 -8.92 -2.56
CA LEU A 47 -9.52 -9.58 -1.30
C LEU A 47 -10.48 -8.73 -0.46
N PHE A 48 -10.29 -7.40 -0.43
CA PHE A 48 -11.18 -6.49 0.27
C PHE A 48 -12.60 -6.54 -0.31
N TRP A 49 -12.73 -6.43 -1.63
CA TRP A 49 -14.04 -6.49 -2.30
C TRP A 49 -14.69 -7.86 -2.22
N LEU A 50 -13.91 -8.94 -2.25
CA LEU A 50 -14.41 -10.30 -2.03
C LEU A 50 -15.05 -10.42 -0.64
N VAL A 51 -14.34 -9.98 0.40
CA VAL A 51 -14.81 -10.06 1.80
C VAL A 51 -16.05 -9.20 2.01
N VAL A 52 -16.04 -7.96 1.52
CA VAL A 52 -17.23 -7.08 1.57
C VAL A 52 -18.40 -7.69 0.79
N GLY A 53 -18.14 -8.28 -0.38
CA GLY A 53 -19.17 -8.91 -1.21
C GLY A 53 -19.83 -10.09 -0.51
N ILE A 54 -19.04 -10.96 0.14
CA ILE A 54 -19.55 -12.07 0.96
C ILE A 54 -20.49 -11.53 2.05
N ASP A 55 -20.08 -10.48 2.75
CA ASP A 55 -20.84 -9.91 3.87
C ASP A 55 -22.15 -9.22 3.46
N VAL A 56 -22.12 -8.51 2.34
CA VAL A 56 -23.28 -7.78 1.81
C VAL A 56 -24.27 -8.72 1.12
N ILE A 57 -23.82 -9.86 0.60
CA ILE A 57 -24.67 -10.81 -0.13
C ILE A 57 -25.09 -11.99 0.75
N CYS A 58 -24.13 -12.75 1.29
CA CYS A 58 -24.41 -14.01 1.96
C CYS A 58 -25.15 -13.82 3.29
N GLY A 59 -24.76 -12.84 4.11
CA GLY A 59 -25.41 -12.56 5.40
C GLY A 59 -26.91 -12.24 5.27
N PRO A 60 -27.27 -11.23 4.45
CA PRO A 60 -28.67 -10.90 4.19
C PRO A 60 -29.46 -12.03 3.49
N LEU A 61 -28.83 -12.80 2.60
CA LEU A 61 -29.48 -13.95 1.94
C LEU A 61 -29.80 -15.07 2.94
N LEU A 62 -28.85 -15.42 3.81
CA LEU A 62 -29.07 -16.42 4.88
C LEU A 62 -30.12 -15.93 5.87
N THR A 63 -30.11 -14.63 6.19
CA THR A 63 -31.13 -13.99 7.02
C THR A 63 -32.51 -14.08 6.38
N LEU A 64 -32.63 -13.82 5.08
CA LEU A 64 -33.88 -13.96 4.33
C LEU A 64 -34.40 -15.41 4.35
N LEU A 65 -33.50 -16.39 4.26
CA LEU A 65 -33.85 -17.81 4.24
C LEU A 65 -34.30 -18.30 5.62
N LEU A 66 -33.58 -17.92 6.69
CA LEU A 66 -33.77 -18.43 8.03
C LEU A 66 -34.78 -17.64 8.87
N ALA A 67 -34.99 -16.35 8.59
CA ALA A 67 -35.95 -15.53 9.32
C ALA A 67 -37.40 -16.00 9.05
N SER A 68 -38.16 -16.20 10.14
CA SER A 68 -39.55 -16.63 10.06
C SER A 68 -40.34 -16.07 11.23
N PRO A 69 -41.55 -15.52 11.00
CA PRO A 69 -42.40 -15.03 12.09
C PRO A 69 -42.98 -16.17 12.94
N LYS A 70 -42.81 -17.43 12.53
CA LYS A 70 -43.25 -18.62 13.26
C LYS A 70 -42.24 -19.11 14.30
N LYS A 71 -40.98 -18.66 14.22
CA LYS A 71 -39.93 -19.04 15.18
C LYS A 71 -40.13 -18.30 16.49
N SER A 72 -39.80 -18.94 17.60
CA SER A 72 -39.69 -18.23 18.88
C SER A 72 -38.58 -17.17 18.80
N LYS A 73 -38.67 -16.12 19.64
CA LYS A 73 -37.62 -15.09 19.69
C LYS A 73 -36.24 -15.69 19.96
N ARG A 74 -36.16 -16.71 20.81
CA ARG A 74 -34.90 -17.39 21.17
C ARG A 74 -34.28 -18.10 19.97
N GLU A 75 -35.07 -18.88 19.22
CA GLU A 75 -34.59 -19.56 18.02
C GLU A 75 -34.11 -18.55 16.97
N MET A 76 -34.88 -17.48 16.73
CA MET A 76 -34.49 -16.44 15.78
C MET A 76 -33.19 -15.74 16.19
N ILE A 77 -33.00 -15.45 17.49
CA ILE A 77 -31.76 -14.86 18.01
C ILE A 77 -30.59 -15.81 17.77
N VAL A 78 -30.72 -17.10 18.11
CA VAL A 78 -29.64 -18.08 17.90
C VAL A 78 -29.25 -18.16 16.43
N ASP A 79 -30.23 -18.28 15.52
CA ASP A 79 -29.96 -18.36 14.08
C ASP A 79 -29.23 -17.12 13.56
N LEU A 80 -29.72 -15.92 13.89
CA LEU A 80 -29.12 -14.67 13.43
C LEU A 80 -27.75 -14.43 14.06
N SER A 81 -27.57 -14.77 15.34
CA SER A 81 -26.27 -14.68 16.01
C SER A 81 -25.24 -15.61 15.37
N LEU A 82 -25.63 -16.82 14.95
CA LEU A 82 -24.73 -17.73 14.25
C LEU A 82 -24.33 -17.19 12.87
N ILE A 83 -25.28 -16.65 12.09
CA ILE A 83 -24.97 -15.99 10.81
C ILE A 83 -23.96 -14.86 11.03
N ILE A 84 -24.26 -13.95 11.96
CA ILE A 84 -23.41 -12.79 12.26
C ILE A 84 -22.03 -13.23 12.74
N LEU A 85 -21.93 -14.27 13.59
CA LEU A 85 -20.65 -14.77 14.09
C LEU A 85 -19.77 -15.32 12.97
N ILE A 86 -20.33 -16.12 12.06
CA ILE A 86 -19.59 -16.66 10.91
C ILE A 86 -19.14 -15.52 10.00
N GLN A 87 -20.03 -14.56 9.72
CA GLN A 87 -19.74 -13.40 8.88
C GLN A 87 -18.62 -12.54 9.48
N LEU A 88 -18.72 -12.19 10.77
CA LEU A 88 -17.68 -11.43 11.47
C LEU A 88 -16.33 -12.18 11.47
N SER A 89 -16.34 -13.50 11.57
CA SER A 89 -15.10 -14.30 11.53
C SER A 89 -14.42 -14.22 10.16
N ALA A 90 -15.19 -14.40 9.08
CA ALA A 90 -14.69 -14.26 7.70
C ALA A 90 -14.21 -12.84 7.43
N PHE A 91 -14.96 -11.86 7.91
CA PHE A 91 -14.64 -10.45 7.79
C PHE A 91 -13.33 -10.09 8.51
N CYS A 92 -13.16 -10.49 9.78
CA CYS A 92 -11.94 -10.27 10.55
C CYS A 92 -10.72 -10.91 9.88
N TYR A 93 -10.87 -12.12 9.33
CA TYR A 93 -9.79 -12.78 8.59
C TYR A 93 -9.40 -11.99 7.33
N GLY A 94 -10.38 -11.56 6.54
CA GLY A 94 -10.14 -10.70 5.38
C GLY A 94 -9.43 -9.41 5.74
N MET A 95 -9.91 -8.73 6.78
CA MET A 95 -9.34 -7.47 7.26
C MET A 95 -7.92 -7.62 7.82
N TYR A 96 -7.60 -8.75 8.46
CA TYR A 96 -6.24 -9.04 8.91
C TYR A 96 -5.25 -9.07 7.74
N HIS A 97 -5.62 -9.72 6.64
CA HIS A 97 -4.77 -9.77 5.44
C HIS A 97 -4.66 -8.43 4.73
N VAL A 98 -5.76 -7.66 4.65
CA VAL A 98 -5.71 -6.27 4.16
C VAL A 98 -4.81 -5.40 5.04
N PHE A 99 -4.79 -5.64 6.36
CA PHE A 99 -3.90 -4.93 7.26
C PHE A 99 -2.43 -5.32 7.04
N GLU A 100 -2.10 -6.60 6.94
CA GLU A 100 -0.71 -7.06 6.73
C GLU A 100 -0.16 -6.72 5.34
N ALA A 101 -1.02 -6.54 4.33
CA ALA A 101 -0.60 -6.12 2.99
C ALA A 101 -0.48 -4.60 2.82
N ARG A 102 -0.73 -3.80 3.87
CA ARG A 102 -0.70 -2.34 3.77
C ARG A 102 0.72 -1.83 3.58
N PRO A 103 0.95 -0.76 2.80
CA PRO A 103 2.23 -0.07 2.84
C PRO A 103 2.44 0.47 4.27
N VAL A 104 3.66 0.35 4.79
CA VAL A 104 4.03 0.89 6.11
C VAL A 104 5.32 1.69 6.07
N VAL A 105 6.21 1.43 5.11
CA VAL A 105 7.48 2.14 4.96
C VAL A 105 7.71 2.48 3.49
N VAL A 106 8.17 3.70 3.24
CA VAL A 106 8.76 4.14 1.98
C VAL A 106 10.23 4.44 2.28
N ALA A 107 11.12 3.54 1.89
CA ALA A 107 12.55 3.62 2.15
C ALA A 107 13.28 4.14 0.93
N PHE A 108 14.07 5.21 1.07
CA PHE A 108 15.06 5.59 0.07
C PHE A 108 16.31 4.74 0.24
N GLU A 109 16.65 3.94 -0.78
CA GLU A 109 17.88 3.14 -0.82
C GLU A 109 18.68 3.46 -2.09
N VAL A 110 19.89 4.01 -1.91
CA VAL A 110 20.88 4.30 -2.96
C VAL A 110 20.43 5.30 -4.04
N ASP A 111 19.45 4.94 -4.86
CA ASP A 111 18.95 5.67 -6.02
C ASP A 111 17.44 5.51 -6.26
N ARG A 112 16.73 4.83 -5.36
CA ARG A 112 15.30 4.52 -5.52
C ARG A 112 14.52 4.62 -4.22
N LEU A 113 13.22 4.79 -4.36
CA LEU A 113 12.27 4.58 -3.27
C LEU A 113 11.73 3.16 -3.32
N ARG A 114 11.61 2.50 -2.17
CA ARG A 114 11.00 1.18 -2.04
C ARG A 114 9.79 1.26 -1.11
N VAL A 115 8.63 0.85 -1.59
CA VAL A 115 7.43 0.71 -0.76
C VAL A 115 7.41 -0.69 -0.17
N LEU A 116 7.26 -0.75 1.15
CA LEU A 116 7.35 -1.97 1.94
C LEU A 116 6.10 -2.17 2.79
N THR A 117 5.64 -3.42 2.84
CA THR A 117 4.60 -3.92 3.74
C THR A 117 5.23 -4.48 5.03
N PRO A 118 4.44 -4.75 6.07
CA PRO A 118 4.91 -5.45 7.27
C PRO A 118 5.65 -6.76 7.00
N GLU A 119 5.28 -7.51 5.97
CA GLU A 119 5.91 -8.80 5.63
C GLU A 119 7.29 -8.64 4.98
N ASP A 120 7.54 -7.49 4.35
CA ASP A 120 8.77 -7.24 3.61
C ASP A 120 9.94 -6.83 4.52
N ILE A 121 9.68 -6.50 5.79
CA ILE A 121 10.65 -5.91 6.72
C ILE A 121 11.27 -6.99 7.61
N ASP A 122 12.60 -6.95 7.80
CA ASP A 122 13.30 -7.82 8.76
C ASP A 122 12.95 -7.37 10.20
N LYS A 123 11.86 -7.92 10.73
CA LYS A 123 11.33 -7.61 12.06
C LYS A 123 12.34 -7.88 13.18
N SER A 124 13.34 -8.74 12.95
CA SER A 124 14.39 -9.03 13.95
C SER A 124 15.30 -7.82 14.22
N GLU A 125 15.38 -6.89 13.27
CA GLU A 125 16.20 -5.69 13.38
C GLU A 125 15.43 -4.45 13.87
N LEU A 126 14.10 -4.52 14.06
CA LEU A 126 13.28 -3.39 14.52
C LEU A 126 13.81 -2.80 15.84
N SER A 127 14.24 -3.65 16.77
CA SER A 127 14.84 -3.20 18.04
C SER A 127 16.11 -2.36 17.87
N LYS A 128 16.79 -2.48 16.72
CA LYS A 128 18.01 -1.75 16.35
C LYS A 128 17.74 -0.52 15.48
N ALA A 129 16.48 -0.27 15.11
CA ALA A 129 16.10 0.92 14.36
C ALA A 129 16.33 2.19 15.21
N PRO A 130 16.51 3.36 14.57
CA PRO A 130 16.57 4.62 15.29
C PRO A 130 15.29 4.85 16.11
N GLU A 131 15.42 5.68 17.15
CA GLU A 131 14.29 6.02 18.02
C GLU A 131 13.09 6.53 17.20
N GLY A 132 11.89 6.02 17.51
CA GLY A 132 10.67 6.30 16.76
C GLY A 132 10.36 5.33 15.61
N TYR A 133 11.32 4.52 15.15
CA TYR A 133 11.12 3.52 14.09
C TYR A 133 11.12 2.06 14.55
N GLN A 134 11.26 1.83 15.86
CA GLN A 134 11.38 0.48 16.45
C GLN A 134 10.08 -0.32 16.47
N GLN A 135 8.96 0.32 16.10
CA GLN A 135 7.66 -0.34 15.93
C GLN A 135 7.03 0.16 14.65
N LEU A 136 6.47 -0.77 13.86
CA LEU A 136 5.80 -0.41 12.63
C LEU A 136 4.50 0.36 12.91
N PRO A 137 4.22 1.42 12.14
CA PRO A 137 3.03 2.22 12.34
C PRO A 137 1.77 1.44 11.95
N LYS A 138 0.71 1.58 12.76
CA LYS A 138 -0.60 0.94 12.49
C LYS A 138 -1.54 1.80 11.64
N PHE A 139 -1.40 3.13 11.73
CA PHE A 139 -2.31 4.10 11.11
C PHE A 139 -1.57 5.21 10.32
N SER A 140 -0.29 5.00 10.04
CA SER A 140 0.55 5.93 9.29
C SER A 140 1.62 5.17 8.53
N HIS A 141 2.49 5.90 7.85
CA HIS A 141 3.59 5.37 7.05
C HIS A 141 4.87 6.07 7.46
N PHE A 142 5.97 5.33 7.48
CA PHE A 142 7.28 5.93 7.63
C PHE A 142 7.87 6.26 6.27
N PHE A 143 8.44 7.46 6.18
CA PHE A 143 9.43 7.77 5.17
C PHE A 143 10.78 7.70 5.87
N VAL A 144 11.70 6.90 5.31
CA VAL A 144 13.05 6.70 5.86
C VAL A 144 14.07 6.74 4.74
N GLY A 145 15.29 7.17 5.06
CA GLY A 145 16.46 6.90 4.24
C GLY A 145 17.17 5.63 4.70
N THR A 146 18.15 5.17 3.94
CA THR A 146 19.09 4.14 4.39
C THR A 146 20.51 4.70 4.38
N ARG A 147 21.25 4.49 5.47
CA ARG A 147 22.68 4.86 5.52
C ARG A 147 23.53 4.03 4.56
N SER A 148 24.68 4.55 4.20
CA SER A 148 25.75 3.77 3.56
C SER A 148 26.38 2.76 4.53
N ALA A 149 27.04 1.74 3.97
CA ALA A 149 27.88 0.82 4.74
C ALA A 149 29.02 1.60 5.40
N ARG A 150 29.32 1.30 6.66
CA ARG A 150 30.37 1.98 7.43
C ARG A 150 31.76 1.40 7.14
N ASP A 151 31.83 0.11 6.90
CA ASP A 151 33.06 -0.65 6.70
C ASP A 151 32.83 -1.88 5.80
N GLY A 152 33.89 -2.68 5.63
CA GLY A 152 33.84 -3.92 4.85
C GLY A 152 32.90 -4.97 5.45
N ASP A 153 32.76 -5.01 6.76
CA ASP A 153 31.90 -5.98 7.45
C ASP A 153 30.41 -5.65 7.21
N ASP A 154 30.03 -4.37 7.32
CA ASP A 154 28.70 -3.88 6.93
C ASP A 154 28.39 -4.22 5.46
N THR A 155 29.39 -4.13 4.58
CA THR A 155 29.23 -4.44 3.16
C THR A 155 28.98 -5.93 2.94
N LEU A 156 29.78 -6.80 3.58
CA LEU A 156 29.59 -8.25 3.52
C LEU A 156 28.26 -8.68 4.14
N ASP A 157 27.87 -8.07 5.25
CA ASP A 157 26.59 -8.30 5.91
C ASP A 157 25.42 -7.90 4.98
N ALA A 158 25.47 -6.73 4.35
CA ALA A 158 24.46 -6.29 3.39
C ALA A 158 24.31 -7.26 2.19
N ILE A 159 25.43 -7.73 1.63
CA ILE A 159 25.42 -8.74 0.56
C ILE A 159 24.78 -10.04 1.06
N SER A 160 25.20 -10.53 2.23
CA SER A 160 24.68 -11.79 2.79
C SER A 160 23.17 -11.73 3.06
N LYS A 161 22.68 -10.58 3.54
CA LYS A 161 21.26 -10.35 3.81
C LYS A 161 20.43 -10.23 2.53
N SER A 162 20.98 -9.57 1.49
CA SER A 162 20.32 -9.50 0.19
C SER A 162 20.16 -10.88 -0.45
N LEU A 163 21.15 -11.77 -0.29
CA LEU A 163 21.07 -13.17 -0.77
C LEU A 163 19.94 -13.98 -0.13
N VAL A 164 19.50 -13.64 1.09
CA VAL A 164 18.35 -14.26 1.75
C VAL A 164 17.06 -13.44 1.60
N GLY A 165 17.06 -12.44 0.71
CA GLY A 165 15.86 -11.68 0.33
C GLY A 165 15.63 -10.37 1.09
N PHE A 166 16.61 -9.88 1.85
CA PHE A 166 16.53 -8.60 2.56
C PHE A 166 17.53 -7.58 2.04
N ASP A 167 17.05 -6.65 1.22
CA ASP A 167 17.82 -5.47 0.82
C ASP A 167 17.90 -4.43 1.95
N VAL A 168 18.81 -3.46 1.83
CA VAL A 168 19.06 -2.44 2.87
C VAL A 168 17.81 -1.66 3.28
N GLY A 169 16.89 -1.36 2.35
CA GLY A 169 15.63 -0.69 2.65
C GLY A 169 14.70 -1.52 3.56
N GLN A 170 14.83 -2.84 3.53
CA GLN A 170 14.02 -3.78 4.34
C GLN A 170 14.60 -4.00 5.75
N ARG A 171 15.72 -3.35 6.07
CA ARG A 171 16.49 -3.59 7.29
C ARG A 171 16.43 -2.39 8.23
N PRO A 172 15.60 -2.44 9.30
CA PRO A 172 15.44 -1.32 10.21
C PRO A 172 16.73 -0.79 10.84
N SER A 173 17.76 -1.63 11.01
CA SER A 173 19.07 -1.19 11.53
C SER A 173 19.87 -0.29 10.58
N TRP A 174 19.46 -0.20 9.31
CA TRP A 174 20.04 0.67 8.28
C TRP A 174 19.24 1.96 8.09
N TRP A 175 18.07 2.08 8.70
CA TRP A 175 17.22 3.25 8.53
C TRP A 175 17.82 4.50 9.16
N VAL A 176 17.61 5.63 8.50
CA VAL A 176 17.90 6.98 8.99
C VAL A 176 16.68 7.87 8.72
N PRO A 177 16.50 8.98 9.47
CA PRO A 177 15.44 9.94 9.18
C PRO A 177 15.46 10.39 7.71
N TYR A 178 14.31 10.36 7.04
CA TYR A 178 14.20 10.73 5.61
C TYR A 178 14.77 12.11 5.28
N LYS A 179 14.61 13.06 6.21
CA LYS A 179 15.14 14.42 6.12
C LYS A 179 16.66 14.47 5.90
N ASP A 180 17.40 13.46 6.38
CA ASP A 180 18.86 13.41 6.30
C ASP A 180 19.31 13.02 4.88
N GLU A 181 18.45 12.35 4.11
CA GLU A 181 18.73 11.91 2.74
C GLU A 181 18.15 12.82 1.64
N ILE A 182 17.47 13.92 1.98
CA ILE A 182 16.81 14.82 1.00
C ILE A 182 17.79 15.31 -0.07
N SER A 183 19.03 15.63 0.31
CA SER A 183 20.06 16.08 -0.63
C SER A 183 20.45 14.97 -1.62
N THR A 184 20.63 13.75 -1.13
CA THR A 184 20.91 12.56 -1.94
C THR A 184 19.75 12.27 -2.88
N ILE A 185 18.51 12.21 -2.37
CA ILE A 185 17.29 11.97 -3.15
C ILE A 185 17.17 12.97 -4.30
N LYS A 186 17.38 14.25 -4.01
CA LYS A 186 17.34 15.31 -5.02
C LYS A 186 18.42 15.13 -6.08
N SER A 187 19.63 14.71 -5.71
CA SER A 187 20.72 14.44 -6.65
C SER A 187 20.50 13.22 -7.55
N ARG A 188 19.67 12.26 -7.09
CA ARG A 188 19.34 11.03 -7.83
C ARG A 188 18.06 11.15 -8.66
N SER A 189 17.26 12.18 -8.42
CA SER A 189 16.01 12.42 -9.12
C SER A 189 16.24 13.19 -10.44
N LEU A 190 15.37 12.96 -11.42
CA LEU A 190 15.35 13.70 -12.69
C LEU A 190 14.20 14.70 -12.71
N SER A 191 14.36 15.82 -13.41
CA SER A 191 13.20 16.66 -13.73
C SER A 191 12.24 15.92 -14.66
N ILE A 192 10.94 16.22 -14.60
CA ILE A 192 9.95 15.66 -15.52
C ILE A 192 10.31 15.95 -16.98
N LYS A 193 10.86 17.13 -17.26
CA LYS A 193 11.36 17.52 -18.59
C LYS A 193 12.48 16.61 -19.08
N SER A 194 13.48 16.33 -18.23
CA SER A 194 14.60 15.44 -18.56
C SER A 194 14.11 14.01 -18.78
N LEU A 195 13.27 13.49 -17.89
CA LEU A 195 12.70 12.14 -18.02
C LEU A 195 11.95 11.99 -19.36
N SER A 196 11.13 12.98 -19.71
CA SER A 196 10.29 12.98 -20.92
C SER A 196 11.08 12.88 -22.23
N GLN A 197 12.39 13.17 -22.25
CA GLN A 197 13.23 13.03 -23.45
C GLN A 197 13.49 11.56 -23.81
N TYR A 198 13.46 10.67 -22.82
CA TYR A 198 13.77 9.24 -22.98
C TYR A 198 12.53 8.35 -23.05
N LEU A 199 11.33 8.94 -22.90
CA LEU A 199 10.07 8.20 -22.93
C LEU A 199 9.53 8.07 -24.36
N ASN A 200 8.91 6.91 -24.65
CA ASN A 200 8.08 6.74 -25.84
C ASN A 200 6.71 7.43 -25.67
N LYS A 201 5.91 7.48 -26.74
CA LYS A 201 4.63 8.19 -26.77
C LYS A 201 3.65 7.72 -25.67
N ASP A 202 3.54 6.41 -25.47
CA ASP A 202 2.61 5.84 -24.50
C ASP A 202 3.06 6.13 -23.06
N GLN A 203 4.36 6.02 -22.80
CA GLN A 203 4.95 6.39 -21.50
C GLN A 203 4.79 7.88 -21.19
N LYS A 204 4.90 8.77 -22.18
CA LYS A 204 4.62 10.20 -21.99
C LYS A 204 3.18 10.44 -21.57
N ALA A 205 2.22 9.80 -22.24
CA ALA A 205 0.81 9.92 -21.88
C ALA A 205 0.53 9.38 -20.46
N LEU A 206 1.18 8.28 -20.07
CA LEU A 206 1.12 7.77 -18.69
C LEU A 206 1.71 8.75 -17.67
N LEU A 207 2.85 9.37 -17.99
CA LEU A 207 3.50 10.35 -17.13
C LEU A 207 2.64 11.60 -16.98
N GLU A 208 2.13 12.15 -18.08
CA GLU A 208 1.26 13.33 -18.10
C GLU A 208 0.01 13.11 -17.24
N LYS A 209 -0.67 11.98 -17.42
CA LYS A 209 -1.83 11.60 -16.59
C LYS A 209 -1.46 11.49 -15.10
N SER A 210 -0.28 10.96 -14.80
CA SER A 210 0.18 10.80 -13.42
C SER A 210 0.55 12.15 -12.78
N VAL A 211 1.14 13.06 -13.55
CA VAL A 211 1.43 14.44 -13.13
C VAL A 211 0.13 15.21 -12.88
N GLU A 212 -0.86 15.12 -13.78
CA GLU A 212 -2.16 15.78 -13.61
C GLU A 212 -2.87 15.37 -12.31
N LYS A 213 -2.83 14.08 -11.95
CA LYS A 213 -3.41 13.58 -10.69
C LYS A 213 -2.77 14.20 -9.44
N THR A 214 -1.52 14.66 -9.52
CA THR A 214 -0.85 15.29 -8.37
C THR A 214 -1.39 16.68 -8.06
N GLY A 215 -1.94 17.38 -9.05
CA GLY A 215 -2.29 18.80 -8.95
C GLY A 215 -1.09 19.75 -8.86
N VAL A 216 0.14 19.25 -9.03
CA VAL A 216 1.39 20.02 -9.00
C VAL A 216 1.90 20.26 -10.43
N SER A 217 2.51 21.41 -10.68
CA SER A 217 3.12 21.73 -11.98
C SER A 217 4.26 20.76 -12.30
N SER A 218 4.36 20.33 -13.56
CA SER A 218 5.44 19.42 -14.02
C SER A 218 6.84 19.99 -13.81
N GLU A 219 6.98 21.32 -13.76
CA GLU A 219 8.25 22.01 -13.52
C GLU A 219 8.70 21.94 -12.05
N GLU A 220 7.77 21.70 -11.13
CA GLU A 220 8.03 21.58 -9.69
C GLU A 220 8.20 20.12 -9.24
N LEU A 221 8.03 19.18 -10.18
CA LEU A 221 8.10 17.76 -9.92
C LEU A 221 9.44 17.16 -10.33
N PHE A 222 9.83 16.17 -9.54
CA PHE A 222 10.99 15.34 -9.74
C PHE A 222 10.57 13.87 -9.83
N ALA A 223 11.30 13.09 -10.59
CA ALA A 223 11.04 11.67 -10.80
C ALA A 223 12.21 10.84 -10.25
N ILE A 224 11.89 9.78 -9.53
CA ILE A 224 12.87 8.79 -9.05
C ILE A 224 12.30 7.38 -9.20
N PRO A 225 13.12 6.34 -9.47
CA PRO A 225 12.61 4.98 -9.51
C PRO A 225 11.90 4.60 -8.20
N LEU A 226 10.78 3.89 -8.33
CA LEU A 226 10.01 3.36 -7.22
C LEU A 226 9.87 1.84 -7.40
N THR A 227 10.09 1.08 -6.34
CA THR A 227 9.95 -0.38 -6.37
C THR A 227 9.06 -0.89 -5.24
N THR A 228 8.57 -2.09 -5.45
CA THR A 228 8.12 -3.00 -4.40
C THR A 228 8.91 -4.29 -4.53
N PRO A 229 8.88 -5.18 -3.52
CA PRO A 229 9.46 -6.52 -3.67
C PRO A 229 8.89 -7.33 -4.84
N LYS A 230 7.73 -6.94 -5.39
CA LYS A 230 7.05 -7.65 -6.49
C LYS A 230 7.14 -6.95 -7.86
N SER A 231 7.58 -5.69 -7.92
CA SER A 231 7.58 -4.91 -9.16
C SER A 231 8.60 -3.76 -9.13
N THR A 232 9.26 -3.54 -10.26
CA THR A 232 10.23 -2.46 -10.49
C THR A 232 9.73 -1.39 -11.47
N ASP A 233 8.49 -1.50 -11.93
CA ASP A 233 7.99 -0.75 -13.09
C ASP A 233 7.30 0.57 -12.70
N TRP A 234 7.73 1.17 -11.59
CA TRP A 234 7.13 2.38 -11.06
C TRP A 234 8.13 3.53 -10.95
N THR A 235 7.59 4.74 -11.07
CA THR A 235 8.32 5.99 -10.89
C THR A 235 7.59 6.81 -9.84
N ALA A 236 8.27 7.23 -8.80
CA ALA A 236 7.74 8.19 -7.83
C ALA A 236 7.85 9.60 -8.38
N LEU A 237 6.80 10.39 -8.17
CA LEU A 237 6.75 11.82 -8.42
C LEU A 237 6.87 12.55 -7.09
N LEU A 238 7.92 13.36 -6.97
CA LEU A 238 8.27 14.11 -5.77
C LEU A 238 8.10 15.60 -6.00
N ASP A 239 7.65 16.33 -4.98
CA ASP A 239 7.60 17.80 -5.02
C ASP A 239 8.99 18.43 -4.79
N GLN A 240 9.06 19.77 -4.73
CA GLN A 240 10.31 20.50 -4.47
C GLN A 240 10.95 20.19 -3.11
N LYS A 241 10.16 19.69 -2.14
CA LYS A 241 10.61 19.26 -0.81
C LYS A 241 10.98 17.76 -0.80
N MET A 242 10.99 17.11 -1.95
CA MET A 242 11.19 15.67 -2.12
C MET A 242 10.13 14.83 -1.40
N GLN A 243 8.91 15.35 -1.22
CA GLN A 243 7.80 14.57 -0.68
C GLN A 243 7.10 13.82 -1.80
N LEU A 244 6.73 12.56 -1.53
CA LEU A 244 5.99 11.73 -2.48
C LEU A 244 4.58 12.27 -2.67
N VAL A 245 4.27 12.74 -3.87
CA VAL A 245 2.96 13.34 -4.23
C VAL A 245 2.24 12.61 -5.35
N GLY A 246 2.93 11.73 -6.07
CA GLY A 246 2.34 10.92 -7.13
C GLY A 246 3.21 9.74 -7.51
N ILE A 247 2.66 8.84 -8.31
CA ILE A 247 3.37 7.68 -8.85
C ILE A 247 2.93 7.49 -10.30
N ALA A 248 3.86 7.10 -11.17
CA ALA A 248 3.61 6.78 -12.57
C ALA A 248 4.00 5.31 -12.86
N PRO A 249 3.20 4.57 -13.64
CA PRO A 249 3.49 3.19 -14.04
C PRO A 249 4.52 3.16 -15.18
N ILE A 250 5.75 3.58 -14.87
CA ILE A 250 6.87 3.67 -15.82
C ILE A 250 8.11 3.10 -15.14
N ASP A 251 8.77 2.16 -15.83
CA ASP A 251 10.08 1.63 -15.42
C ASP A 251 11.19 2.64 -15.74
N MET A 252 11.70 3.31 -14.69
CA MET A 252 12.75 4.31 -14.80
C MET A 252 14.17 3.73 -14.75
N PHE A 253 14.36 2.46 -14.33
CA PHE A 253 15.71 1.86 -14.27
C PHE A 253 16.32 1.73 -15.66
N LYS A 254 15.53 1.25 -16.62
CA LYS A 254 15.97 1.16 -18.04
C LYS A 254 16.38 2.51 -18.62
N ILE A 255 15.76 3.59 -18.14
CA ILE A 255 16.02 4.95 -18.60
C ILE A 255 17.31 5.49 -17.98
N GLN A 256 17.52 5.30 -16.68
CA GLN A 256 18.77 5.71 -16.02
C GLN A 256 20.01 5.03 -16.61
N ASP A 257 19.90 3.75 -16.99
CA ASP A 257 20.99 3.05 -17.68
C ASP A 257 21.30 3.64 -19.06
N SER A 258 20.26 4.14 -19.75
CA SER A 258 20.42 4.80 -21.05
C SER A 258 21.10 6.18 -20.89
N ILE A 259 20.72 6.94 -19.86
CA ILE A 259 21.34 8.22 -19.52
C ILE A 259 22.82 8.05 -19.19
N LYS A 260 23.17 7.11 -18.30
CA LYS A 260 24.57 6.83 -17.93
C LYS A 260 25.44 6.43 -19.14
N LYS A 261 24.86 5.72 -20.12
CA LYS A 261 25.56 5.33 -21.36
C LYS A 261 25.80 6.52 -22.29
N ASP A 262 24.89 7.48 -22.33
CA ASP A 262 25.06 8.68 -23.17
C ASP A 262 26.04 9.68 -22.55
N ASP A 263 26.07 9.82 -21.23
CA ASP A 263 27.06 10.65 -20.53
C ASP A 263 28.48 10.09 -20.65
N ASN A 264 28.66 8.77 -20.63
CA ASN A 264 29.98 8.13 -20.84
C ASN A 264 30.49 8.20 -22.29
N LYS A 265 29.68 8.68 -23.24
CA LYS A 265 30.06 8.86 -24.65
C LYS A 265 30.47 10.30 -24.99
N LYS A 266 30.32 11.24 -24.05
CA LYS A 266 30.76 12.63 -24.18
C LYS A 266 32.08 12.85 -23.47
#